data_AF-A0A7R9XP94-F1
#
_entry.id   AF-A0A7R9XP94-F1
#
_cell.length_a   1.000
_cell.length_b   1.000
_cell.length_c   1.000
_cell.angle_alpha   90.00
_cell.angle_beta   90.00
_cell.angle_gamma   90.00
#
_symmetry.space_group_name_H-M   'P 1'
#
loop_
_entity.id
_entity.type
_entity.pdbx_description
1 polymer ?
#
loop_
_entity_poly.entity_id
_entity_poly.type
_entity_poly.pdbx_seq_one_letter_code
_entity_poly.pdbx_strand_id
1 'polypeptide(L)'
;AFVKNADMAARLSGYVGASGGLVRESQLRATTILASERRRGYPVLTFASERMASRWSALESVLGSSACYSLQPRGGRATDMWSGKTYAPSPAYAWIRCVSGNDCYQTMLSAGVRGRAGPKFGANKDHVRLELL
;
A
#
# COMPACT_ATOMS: atom_id res chain seq x y z
N ALA A 1 6.12 10.03 -14.38
CA ALA A 1 7.30 9.78 -13.51
C ALA A 1 8.10 11.06 -13.41
N PHE A 2 8.66 11.39 -12.24
CA PHE A 2 9.66 12.47 -12.12
C PHE A 2 11.02 11.88 -12.47
N VAL A 3 11.58 12.27 -13.61
CA VAL A 3 12.81 11.69 -14.17
C VAL A 3 13.87 12.78 -14.23
N LYS A 4 14.98 12.58 -13.53
CA LYS A 4 16.06 13.59 -13.46
C LYS A 4 16.87 13.68 -14.76
N ASN A 5 17.15 12.54 -15.39
CA ASN A 5 17.96 12.47 -16.60
C ASN A 5 17.08 12.72 -17.85
N ALA A 6 17.49 13.70 -18.67
CA ALA A 6 16.74 14.11 -19.85
C ALA A 6 16.63 13.00 -20.91
N ASP A 7 17.70 12.26 -21.17
CA ASP A 7 17.70 11.16 -22.15
C ASP A 7 16.74 10.04 -21.73
N MET A 8 16.72 9.70 -20.43
CA MET A 8 15.76 8.75 -19.89
C MET A 8 14.32 9.26 -19.99
N ALA A 9 14.09 10.56 -19.75
CA ALA A 9 12.77 11.16 -19.91
C ALA A 9 12.28 11.12 -21.37
N ALA A 10 13.18 11.36 -22.33
CA ALA A 10 12.88 11.26 -23.76
C ALA A 10 12.54 9.82 -24.16
N ARG A 11 13.34 8.84 -23.70
CA ARG A 11 13.07 7.40 -23.94
C ARG A 11 11.71 6.97 -23.39
N LEU A 12 11.40 7.37 -22.16
CA LEU A 12 10.09 7.08 -21.53
C LEU A 12 8.94 7.73 -22.30
N SER A 13 9.11 8.97 -22.75
CA SER A 13 8.09 9.67 -23.53
C SER A 13 7.85 8.98 -24.88
N GLY A 14 8.92 8.55 -25.55
CA GLY A 14 8.83 7.76 -26.78
C GLY A 14 8.09 6.44 -26.58
N TYR A 15 8.37 5.72 -25.50
CA TYR A 15 7.67 4.48 -25.15
C TYR A 15 6.17 4.70 -24.91
N VAL A 16 5.81 5.74 -24.16
CA VAL A 16 4.41 6.10 -23.90
C VAL A 16 3.69 6.47 -25.20
N GLY A 17 4.32 7.26 -26.07
CA GLY A 17 3.77 7.61 -27.39
C GLY A 17 3.52 6.38 -28.25
N ALA A 18 4.49 5.45 -28.31
CA ALA A 18 4.36 4.20 -29.04
C ALA A 18 3.27 3.26 -28.47
N SER A 19 2.96 3.38 -27.18
CA SER A 19 1.92 2.60 -26.50
C SER A 19 0.49 3.16 -26.66
N GLY A 20 0.30 4.18 -27.51
CA GLY A 20 -1.00 4.83 -27.71
C GLY A 20 -1.22 6.07 -26.84
N GLY A 21 -0.19 6.54 -26.14
CA GLY A 21 -0.26 7.76 -25.34
C GLY A 21 -1.11 7.63 -24.07
N LEU A 22 -1.59 8.77 -23.57
CA LEU A 22 -2.40 8.88 -22.36
C LEU A 22 -3.77 9.45 -22.70
N VAL A 23 -4.83 8.88 -22.11
CA VAL A 23 -6.22 9.32 -22.30
C VAL A 23 -6.44 10.72 -21.72
N ARG A 24 -6.96 11.65 -22.54
CA ARG A 24 -7.13 13.07 -22.17
C ARG A 24 -8.16 13.25 -21.06
N GLU A 25 -9.22 12.46 -21.06
CA GLU A 25 -10.28 12.47 -20.06
C GLU A 25 -9.74 12.04 -18.68
N SER A 26 -8.84 11.05 -18.65
CA SER A 26 -8.16 10.63 -17.42
C SER A 26 -7.25 11.74 -16.87
N GLN A 27 -6.52 12.44 -17.76
CA GLN A 27 -5.70 13.58 -17.37
C GLN A 27 -6.55 14.74 -16.82
N LEU A 28 -7.66 15.07 -17.49
CA LEU A 28 -8.57 16.12 -17.05
C LEU A 28 -9.14 15.80 -15.65
N ARG A 29 -9.67 14.58 -15.47
CA ARG A 29 -10.21 14.14 -14.18
C ARG A 29 -9.16 14.17 -13.07
N ALA A 30 -7.95 13.66 -13.34
CA ALA A 30 -6.86 13.66 -12.37
C ALA A 30 -6.47 15.08 -11.96
N THR A 31 -6.32 15.99 -12.92
CA THR A 31 -6.00 17.40 -12.66
C THR A 31 -7.09 18.08 -11.84
N THR A 32 -8.37 17.83 -12.15
CA THR A 32 -9.49 18.39 -11.38
C THR A 32 -9.46 17.93 -9.91
N ILE A 33 -9.29 16.63 -9.66
CA ILE A 33 -9.24 16.06 -8.31
C ILE A 33 -8.03 16.61 -7.53
N LEU A 34 -6.85 16.64 -8.15
CA LEU A 34 -5.64 17.15 -7.50
C LEU A 34 -5.74 18.66 -7.21
N ALA A 35 -6.33 19.44 -8.12
CA ALA A 35 -6.56 20.86 -7.92
C ALA A 35 -7.56 21.12 -6.78
N SER A 36 -8.64 20.34 -6.68
CA SER A 36 -9.60 20.47 -5.58
C SER A 36 -8.99 20.13 -4.23
N GLU A 37 -8.19 19.05 -4.15
CA GLU A 37 -7.51 18.68 -2.91
C GLU A 37 -6.48 19.73 -2.51
N ARG A 38 -5.69 20.24 -3.46
CA ARG A 38 -4.72 21.31 -3.19
C ARG A 38 -5.38 22.57 -2.62
N ARG A 39 -6.51 23.01 -3.19
CA ARG A 39 -7.25 24.19 -2.71
C ARG A 39 -7.77 24.02 -1.28
N ARG A 40 -8.04 22.78 -0.87
CA ARG A 40 -8.57 22.43 0.46
C ARG A 40 -7.48 22.08 1.47
N GLY A 41 -6.20 22.12 1.09
CA GLY A 41 -5.10 21.73 1.97
C GLY A 41 -4.91 20.21 2.11
N TYR A 42 -5.31 19.43 1.10
CA TYR A 42 -5.19 17.96 1.05
C TYR A 42 -5.84 17.20 2.22
N PRO A 43 -7.13 17.45 2.52
CA PRO A 43 -7.84 16.75 3.60
C PRO A 43 -7.88 15.22 3.40
N VAL A 44 -7.78 14.74 2.15
CA VAL A 44 -7.67 13.31 1.84
C VAL A 44 -6.49 12.63 2.56
N LEU A 45 -5.38 13.34 2.78
CA LEU A 45 -4.20 12.76 3.44
C LEU A 45 -4.48 12.50 4.93
N THR A 46 -5.14 13.43 5.60
CA THR A 46 -5.56 13.26 7.00
C THR A 46 -6.58 12.14 7.12
N PHE A 47 -7.62 12.14 6.28
CA PHE A 47 -8.62 11.08 6.24
C PHE A 47 -7.98 9.69 6.02
N ALA A 48 -7.09 9.57 5.02
CA ALA A 48 -6.46 8.31 4.68
C ALA A 48 -5.55 7.82 5.82
N SER A 49 -4.73 8.70 6.40
CA SER A 49 -3.83 8.33 7.51
C SER A 49 -4.59 7.85 8.75
N GLU A 50 -5.67 8.53 9.13
CA GLU A 50 -6.53 8.13 10.25
C GLU A 50 -7.24 6.80 9.97
N ARG A 51 -7.80 6.64 8.77
CA ARG A 51 -8.49 5.40 8.39
C ARG A 51 -7.54 4.21 8.37
N MET A 52 -6.33 4.38 7.83
CA MET A 52 -5.31 3.35 7.79
C MET A 52 -4.79 3.01 9.19
N ALA A 53 -4.59 4.00 10.06
CA ALA A 53 -4.21 3.76 11.45
C ALA A 53 -5.26 2.94 12.20
N SER A 54 -6.55 3.27 12.02
CA SER A 54 -7.67 2.52 12.60
C SER A 54 -7.70 1.06 12.10
N ARG A 55 -7.58 0.83 10.79
CA ARG A 55 -7.53 -0.52 10.20
C ARG A 55 -6.37 -1.34 10.76
N TRP A 56 -5.20 -0.72 10.90
CA TRP A 56 -4.03 -1.36 11.45
C TRP A 56 -4.17 -1.71 12.93
N SER A 57 -4.74 -0.81 13.74
CA SER A 57 -4.99 -1.07 15.16
C SER A 57 -5.96 -2.25 15.35
N ALA A 58 -6.99 -2.35 14.51
CA ALA A 58 -7.90 -3.49 14.52
C ALA A 58 -7.23 -4.80 14.07
N LEU A 59 -6.33 -4.73 13.09
CA LEU A 59 -5.59 -5.92 12.65
C LEU A 59 -4.62 -6.42 13.73
N GLU A 60 -3.91 -5.52 14.37
CA GLU A 60 -2.97 -5.83 15.45
C GLU A 60 -3.67 -6.38 16.68
N SER A 61 -4.87 -5.91 17.03
CA SER A 61 -5.62 -6.47 18.16
C SER A 61 -6.03 -7.92 17.91
N VAL A 62 -6.37 -8.27 16.67
CA VAL A 62 -6.77 -9.63 16.29
C VAL A 62 -5.56 -10.55 16.12
N LEU A 63 -4.52 -10.11 15.40
CA LEU A 63 -3.40 -10.98 15.05
C LEU A 63 -2.25 -10.93 16.04
N GLY A 64 -2.06 -9.82 16.76
CA GLY A 64 -0.95 -9.64 17.70
C GLY A 64 -1.02 -10.56 18.93
N SER A 65 -2.21 -11.07 19.26
CA SER A 65 -2.41 -12.05 20.34
C SER A 65 -2.25 -13.51 19.88
N SER A 66 -2.16 -13.75 18.57
CA SER A 66 -2.12 -15.09 18.02
C SER A 66 -0.69 -15.63 17.93
N ALA A 67 -0.44 -16.82 18.45
CA ALA A 67 0.81 -17.55 18.21
C ALA A 67 0.89 -18.14 16.79
N CYS A 68 -0.20 -18.10 16.02
CA CYS A 68 -0.28 -18.71 14.68
C CYS A 68 0.25 -17.78 13.58
N TYR A 69 0.26 -16.48 13.82
CA TYR A 69 0.57 -15.47 12.81
C TYR A 69 1.63 -14.49 13.32
N SER A 70 2.47 -14.03 12.41
CA SER A 70 3.42 -12.95 12.65
C SER A 70 3.18 -11.85 11.62
N LEU A 71 3.02 -10.61 12.11
CA LEU A 71 2.89 -9.42 11.29
C LEU A 71 4.26 -8.82 10.95
N GLN A 72 4.34 -8.08 9.85
CA GLN A 72 5.57 -7.37 9.54
C GLN A 72 5.89 -6.31 10.60
N PRO A 73 7.17 -6.11 10.93
CA PRO A 73 7.59 -4.97 11.74
C PRO A 73 7.19 -3.67 11.04
N ARG A 74 6.50 -2.78 11.75
CA ARG A 74 6.05 -1.49 11.21
C ARG A 74 7.07 -0.36 11.39
N GLY A 75 8.20 -0.64 12.03
CA GLY A 75 9.17 0.38 12.44
C GLY A 75 8.69 1.20 13.63
N GLY A 76 9.57 2.05 14.17
CA GLY A 76 9.25 2.96 15.26
C GLY A 76 8.34 4.11 14.83
N ARG A 77 7.83 4.86 15.81
CA ARG A 77 7.08 6.10 15.54
C ARG A 77 8.00 7.10 14.84
N ALA A 78 7.50 7.70 13.76
CA ALA A 78 8.23 8.71 13.00
C ALA A 78 7.39 9.98 12.86
N THR A 79 8.07 11.12 12.76
CA THR A 79 7.44 12.42 12.53
C THR A 79 7.27 12.67 11.04
N ASP A 80 6.02 12.82 10.62
CA ASP A 80 5.68 13.23 9.26
C ASP A 80 5.97 14.73 9.08
N MET A 81 6.77 15.07 8.07
CA MET A 81 7.12 16.46 7.75
C MET A 81 5.93 17.24 7.16
N TRP A 82 4.94 16.56 6.59
CA TRP A 82 3.76 17.22 6.03
C TRP A 82 2.78 17.67 7.13
N SER A 83 2.38 16.73 7.99
CA SER A 83 1.42 17.01 9.06
C SER A 83 2.05 17.49 10.37
N GLY A 84 3.37 17.32 10.55
CA GLY A 84 4.08 17.55 11.82
C GLY A 84 3.75 16.52 12.91
N LYS A 85 2.91 15.52 12.62
CA LYS A 85 2.46 14.52 13.60
C LYS A 85 3.44 13.36 13.66
N THR A 86 3.62 12.82 14.86
CA THR A 86 4.39 11.59 15.09
C THR A 86 3.44 10.40 15.21
N TYR A 87 3.60 9.37 14.37
CA TYR A 87 2.78 8.16 14.39
C TYR A 87 3.53 6.92 13.88
N ALA A 88 2.99 5.73 14.15
CA ALA A 88 3.54 4.49 13.62
C ALA A 88 3.11 4.31 12.14
N PRO A 89 3.99 3.85 11.24
CA PRO A 89 3.67 3.69 9.82
C PRO A 89 2.47 2.78 9.58
N SER A 90 1.49 3.18 8.76
CA SER A 90 0.27 2.40 8.47
C SER A 90 0.24 1.96 7.00
N PRO A 91 1.00 0.92 6.62
CA PRO A 91 1.17 0.54 5.21
C PRO A 91 -0.12 0.03 4.56
N ALA A 92 -0.21 0.15 3.23
CA ALA A 92 -1.38 -0.27 2.45
C ALA A 92 -1.68 -1.79 2.50
N TYR A 93 -0.69 -2.59 2.91
CA TYR A 93 -0.77 -4.05 2.91
C TYR A 93 -0.31 -4.61 4.25
N ALA A 94 -0.99 -5.65 4.73
CA ALA A 94 -0.47 -6.52 5.78
C ALA A 94 0.34 -7.65 5.15
N TRP A 95 1.54 -7.86 5.64
CA TRP A 95 2.41 -8.95 5.24
C TRP A 95 2.49 -9.93 6.40
N ILE A 96 1.74 -11.02 6.27
CA ILE A 96 1.49 -11.97 7.36
C ILE A 96 2.27 -13.24 7.06
N ARG A 97 2.97 -13.73 8.07
CA ARG A 97 3.60 -15.04 8.07
C ARG A 97 2.81 -16.00 8.95
N CYS A 98 2.48 -17.19 8.44
CA CYS A 98 1.96 -18.28 9.23
C CYS A 98 3.12 -19.02 9.92
N VAL A 99 3.12 -19.07 11.26
CA VAL A 99 4.24 -19.59 12.06
C VAL A 99 4.42 -21.10 11.89
N SER A 100 3.35 -21.84 11.63
CA SER A 100 3.40 -23.30 11.41
C SER A 100 4.14 -23.73 10.14
N GLY A 101 4.53 -22.80 9.25
CA GLY A 101 5.23 -23.11 8.00
C GLY A 101 4.37 -23.74 6.90
N ASN A 102 3.07 -23.90 7.16
CA ASN A 102 2.08 -24.39 6.20
C ASN A 102 1.82 -23.37 5.07
N ASP A 103 1.13 -23.79 4.02
CA ASP A 103 0.67 -22.86 2.96
C ASP A 103 -0.32 -21.85 3.56
N CYS A 104 0.19 -20.65 3.83
CA CYS A 104 -0.55 -19.61 4.54
C CYS A 104 -1.70 -19.08 3.68
N TYR A 105 -1.51 -19.03 2.36
CA TYR A 105 -2.53 -18.61 1.42
C TYR A 105 -3.70 -19.60 1.41
N GLN A 106 -3.43 -20.90 1.30
CA GLN A 106 -4.50 -21.91 1.34
C GLN A 106 -5.22 -21.95 2.68
N THR A 107 -4.47 -21.79 3.78
CA THR A 107 -5.05 -21.72 5.13
C THR A 107 -6.05 -20.57 5.24
N MET A 108 -5.66 -19.35 4.85
CA MET A 108 -6.58 -18.20 4.87
C MET A 108 -7.73 -18.34 3.88
N LEU A 109 -7.48 -18.87 2.69
CA LEU A 109 -8.51 -19.07 1.67
C LEU A 109 -9.59 -20.05 2.16
N SER A 110 -9.19 -21.12 2.85
CA SER A 110 -10.12 -22.08 3.45
C SER A 110 -10.99 -21.47 4.54
N ALA A 111 -10.50 -20.42 5.21
CA ALA A 111 -11.24 -19.61 6.17
C ALA A 111 -12.03 -18.46 5.52
N GLY A 112 -12.12 -18.40 4.19
CA GLY A 112 -12.86 -17.37 3.45
C GLY A 112 -12.10 -16.05 3.25
N VAL A 113 -10.82 -15.97 3.64
CA VAL A 113 -10.00 -14.76 3.50
C VAL A 113 -9.11 -14.87 2.26
N ARG A 114 -9.38 -14.04 1.26
CA ARG A 114 -8.61 -14.03 0.00
C ARG A 114 -7.49 -13.00 0.02
N GLY A 115 -6.25 -13.49 0.11
CA GLY A 115 -5.04 -12.68 -0.03
C GLY A 115 -4.29 -12.88 -1.36
N ARG A 116 -3.02 -12.46 -1.37
CA ARG A 116 -2.05 -12.78 -2.43
C ARG A 116 -0.94 -13.66 -1.85
N ALA A 117 -0.72 -14.83 -2.44
CA ALA A 117 0.29 -15.77 -1.99
C ALA A 117 1.72 -15.19 -2.06
N GLY A 118 2.52 -15.43 -1.01
CA GLY A 118 3.89 -14.96 -0.88
C GLY A 118 4.83 -15.28 -2.06
N PRO A 119 4.76 -16.48 -2.67
CA PRO A 119 5.59 -16.84 -3.83
C PRO A 119 5.44 -15.91 -5.04
N LYS A 120 4.31 -15.20 -5.18
CA LYS A 120 4.15 -14.18 -6.24
C LYS A 120 5.05 -12.95 -6.06
N PHE A 121 5.63 -12.80 -4.88
CA PHE A 121 6.54 -11.72 -4.51
C PHE A 121 7.96 -12.22 -4.20
N GLY A 122 8.27 -13.47 -4.54
CA GLY A 122 9.57 -14.09 -4.23
C GLY A 122 9.74 -14.52 -2.77
N ALA A 123 8.66 -14.62 -2.00
CA ALA A 123 8.68 -15.11 -0.62
C ALA A 123 8.25 -16.59 -0.53
N ASN A 124 8.44 -17.18 0.65
CA ASN A 124 8.01 -18.55 0.94
C ASN A 124 6.47 -18.66 1.01
N LYS A 125 5.96 -19.89 0.87
CA LYS A 125 4.51 -20.22 0.92
C LYS A 125 3.85 -19.94 2.28
N ASP A 126 4.66 -19.76 3.31
CA ASP A 126 4.21 -19.39 4.66
C ASP A 126 3.87 -17.90 4.76
N HIS A 127 4.00 -17.12 3.68
CA HIS A 127 3.62 -15.71 3.63
C HIS A 127 2.38 -15.45 2.77
N VAL A 128 1.60 -14.45 3.18
CA VAL A 128 0.45 -13.94 2.45
C VAL A 128 0.35 -12.42 2.62
N ARG A 129 -0.01 -11.73 1.53
CA ARG A 129 -0.32 -10.30 1.54
C ARG A 129 -1.83 -10.08 1.60
N LEU A 130 -2.29 -9.28 2.57
CA LEU A 130 -3.66 -8.78 2.62
C LEU A 130 -3.70 -7.30 2.27
N GLU A 131 -4.74 -6.91 1.54
CA GLU A 131 -5.03 -5.53 1.15
C GLU A 131 -5.75 -4.81 2.31
N LEU A 132 -5.25 -3.65 2.73
CA LEU A 132 -5.87 -2.83 3.78
C LEU A 132 -6.46 -1.53 3.25
N LEU A 133 -6.50 -1.32 1.93
CA LEU A 133 -7.07 -0.15 1.26
C LEU A 133 -8.59 -0.29 1.04
#